data_AF-A0A3A0G044-F1
#
_entry.id   AF-A0A3A0G044-F1
#
_cell.length_a   1.000
_cell.length_b   1.000
_cell.length_c   1.000
_cell.angle_alpha   90.00
_cell.angle_beta   90.00
_cell.angle_gamma   90.00
#
_symmetry.space_group_name_H-M   'P 1'
#
loop_
_entity.id
_entity.type
_entity.pdbx_description
1 polymer ?
#
loop_
_entity_poly.entity_id
_entity_poly.type
_entity_poly.pdbx_seq_one_letter_code
_entity_poly.pdbx_strand_id
1 'polypeptide(L)'
;MSASHPDLANLPGADLVLRGLDDLAYARPTPEAALVEIARTRLGALGLAVQPDPSPSPSPASDAELRLYDRLAQRHPGRDPHLLYGAWLDQLVSFLASLTERRERLVSAPRAGRATREAQ
;
A
#
# COMPACT_ATOMS: atom_id res chain seq x y z
N MET A 1 -6.93 14.73 -9.96
CA MET A 1 -7.76 14.98 -8.75
C MET A 1 -7.51 13.81 -7.80
N SER A 2 -6.54 13.93 -6.89
CA SER A 2 -6.16 12.83 -5.98
C SER A 2 -7.30 12.57 -5.01
N ALA A 3 -7.86 11.36 -5.07
CA ALA A 3 -8.73 10.83 -4.04
C ALA A 3 -7.97 10.92 -2.72
N SER A 4 -8.38 11.86 -1.86
CA SER A 4 -7.98 11.83 -0.47
C SER A 4 -8.49 10.48 0.06
N HIS A 5 -7.58 9.61 0.48
CA HIS A 5 -7.90 8.34 1.12
C HIS A 5 -7.73 8.51 2.63
N PRO A 6 -8.57 9.30 3.34
CA PRO A 6 -8.46 9.46 4.78
C PRO A 6 -8.67 8.12 5.52
N ASP A 7 -9.34 7.18 4.86
CA ASP A 7 -9.46 5.78 5.29
C ASP A 7 -8.11 5.06 5.36
N LEU A 8 -7.10 5.46 4.58
CA LEU A 8 -5.78 4.81 4.59
C LEU A 8 -4.77 5.57 5.46
N ALA A 9 -4.85 6.90 5.52
CA ALA A 9 -3.84 7.76 6.16
C ALA A 9 -3.58 7.50 7.65
N ASN A 10 -4.52 6.86 8.36
CA ASN A 10 -4.39 6.53 9.79
C ASN A 10 -3.83 5.13 10.07
N LEU A 11 -3.39 4.40 9.03
CA LEU A 11 -2.83 3.05 9.19
C LEU A 11 -1.30 3.11 9.37
N PRO A 12 -0.69 2.19 10.14
CA PRO A 12 0.77 2.08 10.20
C PRO A 12 1.32 1.81 8.81
N GLY A 13 2.39 2.51 8.41
CA GLY A 13 2.97 2.39 7.07
C GLY A 13 2.18 3.08 5.95
N ALA A 14 1.09 3.79 6.25
CA ALA A 14 0.26 4.45 5.24
C ALA A 14 1.02 5.49 4.41
N ASP A 15 1.95 6.24 5.02
CA ASP A 15 2.75 7.24 4.31
C ASP A 15 3.52 6.61 3.13
N LEU A 16 4.21 5.49 3.38
CA LEU A 16 4.96 4.76 2.35
C LEU A 16 4.06 4.27 1.23
N VAL A 17 2.91 3.67 1.58
CA VAL A 17 1.98 3.12 0.60
C VAL A 17 1.30 4.23 -0.22
N LEU A 18 0.83 5.29 0.43
CA LEU A 18 0.18 6.41 -0.25
C LEU A 18 1.15 7.12 -1.19
N ARG A 19 2.39 7.34 -0.74
CA ARG A 19 3.44 7.93 -1.56
C ARG A 19 3.80 7.03 -2.74
N GLY A 20 3.92 5.72 -2.52
CA GLY A 20 4.17 4.76 -3.58
C GLY A 20 3.06 4.67 -4.63
N LEU A 21 1.79 4.76 -4.20
CA LEU A 21 0.63 4.83 -5.10
C LEU A 21 0.66 6.10 -5.96
N ASP A 22 0.99 7.25 -5.36
CA ASP A 22 1.14 8.53 -6.08
C ASP A 22 2.31 8.45 -7.07
N ASP A 23 3.46 7.94 -6.62
CA ASP A 23 4.64 7.76 -7.46
C ASP A 23 4.36 6.84 -8.65
N LEU A 24 3.68 5.71 -8.46
CA LEU A 24 3.25 4.84 -9.56
C LEU A 24 2.27 5.55 -10.51
N ALA A 25 1.33 6.34 -9.99
CA ALA A 25 0.40 7.11 -10.83
C ALA A 25 1.11 8.15 -11.72
N TYR A 26 2.27 8.66 -11.28
CA TYR A 26 3.13 9.57 -12.04
C TYR A 26 4.32 8.88 -12.73
N ALA A 27 4.35 7.54 -12.78
CA ALA A 27 5.45 6.75 -13.33
C ALA A 27 6.83 7.14 -12.77
N ARG A 28 6.89 7.47 -11.47
CA ARG A 28 8.11 7.85 -10.76
C ARG A 28 8.78 6.60 -10.16
N PRO A 29 10.01 6.27 -10.57
CA PRO A 29 10.72 5.10 -10.08
C PRO A 29 11.32 5.33 -8.67
N THR A 30 10.48 5.36 -7.64
CA THR A 30 10.89 5.54 -6.22
C THR A 30 10.93 4.22 -5.45
N PRO A 31 11.65 4.13 -4.31
CA PRO A 31 11.56 2.92 -3.48
C PRO A 31 10.13 2.70 -2.95
N GLU A 32 9.37 3.76 -2.66
CA GLU A 32 7.97 3.66 -2.26
C GLU A 32 7.10 3.02 -3.36
N ALA A 33 7.30 3.42 -4.62
CA ALA A 33 6.62 2.80 -5.77
C ALA A 33 6.94 1.30 -5.89
N ALA A 34 8.21 0.93 -5.75
CA ALA A 34 8.63 -0.47 -5.80
C ALA A 34 8.02 -1.29 -4.65
N LEU A 35 7.94 -0.72 -3.44
CA LEU A 35 7.30 -1.34 -2.29
C LEU A 35 5.82 -1.66 -2.54
N VAL A 36 5.08 -0.72 -3.11
CA VAL A 36 3.66 -0.90 -3.45
C VAL A 36 3.48 -1.95 -4.55
N GLU A 37 4.40 -2.01 -5.50
CA GLU A 37 4.39 -2.98 -6.59
C GLU A 37 4.60 -4.42 -6.09
N ILE A 38 5.47 -4.63 -5.09
CA ILE A 38 5.67 -5.93 -4.42
C ILE A 38 4.34 -6.45 -3.85
N ALA A 39 3.55 -5.59 -3.21
CA ALA A 39 2.26 -5.94 -2.61
C ALA A 39 1.07 -5.78 -3.55
N ARG A 40 1.26 -5.52 -4.85
CA ARG A 40 0.19 -5.22 -5.82
C ARG A 40 -0.98 -6.20 -5.74
N THR A 41 -0.70 -7.50 -5.75
CA THR A 41 -1.74 -8.54 -5.71
C THR A 41 -2.55 -8.49 -4.42
N ARG A 42 -1.89 -8.29 -3.27
CA ARG A 42 -2.53 -8.23 -1.94
C ARG A 42 -3.34 -6.95 -1.78
N LEU A 43 -2.78 -5.82 -2.20
CA LEU A 43 -3.46 -4.53 -2.21
C LEU A 43 -4.71 -4.58 -3.11
N GLY A 44 -4.61 -5.21 -4.28
CA GLY A 44 -5.73 -5.44 -5.18
C GLY A 44 -6.84 -6.28 -4.54
N ALA A 45 -6.49 -7.34 -3.82
CA ALA A 45 -7.45 -8.17 -3.07
C ALA A 45 -8.18 -7.38 -1.96
N LEU A 46 -7.54 -6.33 -1.41
CA LEU A 46 -8.12 -5.44 -0.41
C LEU A 46 -8.87 -4.23 -1.03
N GLY A 47 -9.01 -4.20 -2.36
CA GLY A 47 -9.74 -3.17 -3.10
C GLY A 47 -8.90 -1.93 -3.44
N LEU A 48 -7.58 -1.98 -3.27
CA LEU A 48 -6.65 -0.94 -3.72
C LEU A 48 -6.07 -1.34 -5.07
N ALA A 49 -6.66 -0.82 -6.14
CA ALA A 49 -6.17 -1.08 -7.50
C ALA A 49 -4.83 -0.39 -7.73
N VAL A 50 -3.76 -1.18 -7.77
CA VAL A 50 -2.41 -0.71 -8.13
C VAL A 50 -2.22 -0.89 -9.64
N GLN A 51 -2.08 0.23 -10.35
CA GLN A 51 -1.72 0.21 -11.76
C GLN A 51 -0.30 -0.33 -11.92
N PRO A 52 -0.06 -1.28 -12.84
CA PRO A 52 1.28 -1.76 -13.10
C PRO A 52 2.15 -0.60 -13.61
N ASP A 53 3.45 -0.66 -13.33
CA ASP A 53 4.41 0.26 -13.94
C ASP A 53 4.29 0.15 -15.48
N PRO A 54 4.27 1.29 -16.20
CA PRO A 54 4.06 1.31 -17.65
C PRO A 54 5.28 0.80 -18.46
N SER A 55 6.36 0.37 -17.80
CA SER A 55 7.50 -0.25 -18.47
C SER A 55 7.05 -1.46 -19.32
N PRO A 56 7.65 -1.67 -20.51
CA PRO A 56 7.17 -2.62 -21.52
C PRO A 56 7.21 -4.10 -21.12
N SER A 57 7.59 -4.43 -19.87
CA SER A 57 7.60 -5.81 -19.38
C SER A 57 6.88 -5.89 -18.03
N PRO A 58 5.87 -6.76 -17.86
CA PRO A 58 5.28 -7.02 -16.55
C PRO A 58 6.37 -7.58 -15.63
N SER A 59 6.88 -6.75 -14.73
CA SER A 59 7.92 -7.17 -13.79
C SER A 59 7.33 -8.18 -12.79
N PRO A 60 7.91 -9.39 -12.65
CA PRO A 60 7.52 -10.31 -11.57
C PRO A 60 7.81 -9.67 -10.20
N ALA A 61 7.19 -10.17 -9.14
CA ALA A 61 7.40 -9.66 -7.77
C ALA A 61 8.88 -9.64 -7.38
N SER A 62 9.66 -10.64 -7.82
CA SER A 62 11.12 -10.70 -7.62
C SER A 62 11.87 -9.52 -8.24
N ASP A 63 11.42 -8.99 -9.38
CA ASP A 63 12.00 -7.77 -9.98
C ASP A 63 11.63 -6.51 -9.19
N ALA A 64 10.43 -6.45 -8.58
CA ALA A 64 10.05 -5.34 -7.71
C ALA A 64 10.88 -5.32 -6.40
N GLU A 65 11.14 -6.49 -5.80
CA GLU A 65 11.99 -6.62 -4.61
C GLU A 65 13.43 -6.17 -4.88
N LEU A 66 14.02 -6.60 -6.00
CA LEU A 66 15.36 -6.18 -6.41
C LEU A 66 15.43 -4.67 -6.67
N ARG A 67 14.42 -4.09 -7.34
CA ARG A 67 14.34 -2.63 -7.57
C ARG A 67 14.21 -1.85 -6.25
N LEU A 68 13.44 -2.36 -5.29
CA LEU A 68 13.35 -1.75 -3.96
C LEU A 68 14.72 -1.74 -3.27
N TYR A 69 15.39 -2.90 -3.25
CA TYR A 69 16.70 -3.05 -2.61
C TYR A 69 17.74 -2.08 -3.20
N ASP A 70 17.86 -2.04 -4.53
CA ASP A 70 18.78 -1.17 -5.25
C ASP A 70 18.50 0.32 -4.98
N ARG A 71 17.22 0.73 -5.02
CA ARG A 71 16.83 2.12 -4.73
C ARG A 71 17.07 2.51 -3.28
N LEU A 72 16.88 1.60 -2.32
CA LEU A 72 17.19 1.85 -0.91
C LEU A 72 18.69 2.04 -0.69
N ALA A 73 19.52 1.21 -1.33
CA ALA A 73 20.97 1.33 -1.26
C ALA A 73 21.47 2.67 -1.83
N GLN A 74 20.88 3.12 -2.95
CA GLN A 74 21.23 4.40 -3.57
C GLN A 74 20.73 5.61 -2.77
N ARG A 75 19.52 5.54 -2.19
CA ARG A 75 18.92 6.66 -1.44
C ARG A 75 19.56 6.87 -0.08
N HIS A 76 20.08 5.81 0.54
CA HIS A 76 20.67 5.84 1.88
C HIS A 76 22.11 5.30 1.88
N PRO A 77 23.05 5.98 1.19
CA PRO A 77 24.44 5.58 1.18
C PRO A 77 25.00 5.61 2.62
N GLY A 78 25.60 4.51 3.06
CA GLY A 78 26.15 4.35 4.41
C GLY A 78 25.21 3.70 5.43
N ARG A 79 24.00 3.31 5.05
CA ARG A 79 23.16 2.39 5.84
C ARG A 79 23.14 1.01 5.21
N ASP A 80 22.91 -0.02 6.03
CA ASP A 80 22.72 -1.38 5.54
C ASP A 80 21.40 -1.48 4.75
N PRO A 81 21.46 -1.72 3.43
CA PRO A 81 20.26 -1.80 2.60
C PRO A 81 19.37 -2.99 2.99
N HIS A 82 19.94 -4.06 3.52
CA HIS A 82 19.17 -5.23 3.95
C HIS A 82 18.30 -4.91 5.18
N LEU A 83 18.85 -4.16 6.14
CA LEU A 83 18.09 -3.72 7.32
C LEU A 83 16.97 -2.74 6.93
N LEU A 84 17.26 -1.81 6.02
CA LEU A 84 16.24 -0.88 5.50
C LEU A 84 15.14 -1.61 4.75
N TYR A 85 15.53 -2.56 3.89
CA TYR A 85 14.61 -3.40 3.14
C TYR A 85 13.66 -4.16 4.07
N GLY A 86 14.20 -4.86 5.08
CA GLY A 86 13.39 -5.58 6.07
C GLY A 86 12.42 -4.66 6.80
N ALA A 87 12.90 -3.51 7.28
CA ALA A 87 12.05 -2.55 7.99
C ALA A 87 10.90 -2.01 7.13
N TRP A 88 11.13 -1.77 5.83
CA TRP A 88 10.10 -1.31 4.90
C TRP A 88 9.09 -2.40 4.57
N LEU A 89 9.54 -3.66 4.43
CA LEU A 89 8.63 -4.80 4.28
C LEU A 89 7.77 -5.01 5.53
N ASP A 90 8.34 -4.91 6.73
CA ASP A 90 7.59 -5.03 7.98
C ASP A 90 6.52 -3.95 8.10
N GLN A 91 6.85 -2.71 7.72
CA GLN A 91 5.88 -1.61 7.63
C GLN A 91 4.75 -1.91 6.64
N LEU A 92 5.09 -2.46 5.46
CA LEU A 92 4.10 -2.85 4.45
C LEU A 92 3.18 -3.99 4.94
N VAL A 93 3.75 -5.00 5.60
CA VAL A 93 2.97 -6.10 6.19
C VAL A 93 2.04 -5.59 7.28
N SER A 94 2.53 -4.69 8.15
CA SER A 94 1.71 -4.05 9.19
C SER A 94 0.57 -3.24 8.60
N PHE A 95 0.82 -2.50 7.52
CA PHE A 95 -0.21 -1.78 6.78
C PHE A 95 -1.29 -2.74 6.24
N LEU A 96 -0.88 -3.81 5.55
CA LEU A 96 -1.79 -4.78 4.95
C LEU A 96 -2.65 -5.47 6.02
N ALA A 97 -2.06 -5.85 7.15
CA ALA A 97 -2.79 -6.43 8.27
C ALA A 97 -3.83 -5.45 8.83
N SER A 98 -3.42 -4.21 9.09
CA SER A 98 -4.31 -3.17 9.62
C SER A 98 -5.46 -2.82 8.67
N LEU A 99 -5.18 -2.79 7.36
CA LEU A 99 -6.20 -2.59 6.33
C LEU A 99 -7.17 -3.78 6.27
N THR A 100 -6.66 -5.00 6.36
CA THR A 100 -7.49 -6.21 6.40
C THR A 100 -8.45 -6.17 7.60
N GLU A 101 -7.94 -5.95 8.80
CA GLU A 101 -8.76 -5.83 10.02
C GLU A 101 -9.78 -4.68 9.94
N ARG A 102 -9.41 -3.54 9.34
CA ARG A 102 -10.35 -2.44 9.08
C ARG A 102 -11.49 -2.90 8.18
N ARG A 103 -11.19 -3.61 7.09
CA ARG A 103 -12.18 -4.07 6.11
C ARG A 103 -13.10 -5.12 6.71
N GLU A 104 -12.54 -6.06 7.48
CA GLU A 104 -13.32 -7.04 8.24
C GLU A 104 -14.26 -6.39 9.25
N ARG A 105 -13.81 -5.36 9.98
CA ARG A 105 -14.66 -4.57 10.87
C ARG A 105 -15.80 -3.88 10.15
N LEU A 106 -15.56 -3.31 8.96
CA LEU A 106 -16.61 -2.66 8.17
C LEU A 106 -17.65 -3.65 7.65
N VAL A 107 -17.25 -4.87 7.30
CA VAL A 107 -18.17 -5.94 6.87
C VAL A 107 -18.96 -6.51 8.06
N SER A 108 -18.31 -6.63 9.22
CA SER A 108 -18.87 -7.26 10.42
C SER A 108 -19.65 -6.28 11.31
N ALA A 109 -19.50 -4.97 11.11
CA ALA A 109 -20.27 -3.97 11.84
C ALA A 109 -21.76 -4.17 11.54
N PRO A 110 -22.61 -4.46 12.55
CA PRO A 110 -24.03 -4.59 12.33
C PRO A 110 -24.57 -3.28 11.75
N ARG A 111 -25.42 -3.37 10.72
CA ARG A 111 -26.20 -2.23 10.21
C ARG A 111 -27.02 -1.68 11.38
N ALA A 112 -26.46 -0.72 12.11
CA ALA A 112 -27.14 -0.05 13.20
C ALA A 112 -28.33 0.71 12.61
N GLY A 113 -29.53 0.15 12.80
CA GLY A 113 -30.79 0.87 12.89
C GLY A 113 -31.34 1.52 11.63
N ARG A 114 -31.99 0.74 10.75
CA ARG A 114 -33.32 1.17 10.28
C ARG A 114 -34.34 0.76 11.33
N ALA A 115 -34.37 1.48 12.44
CA ALA A 115 -35.54 1.50 13.29
C ALA A 115 -36.53 2.45 12.61
N THR A 116 -37.53 1.86 11.99
CA THR A 116 -38.80 2.46 11.61
C THR A 116 -39.29 3.43 12.69
N ARG A 117 -39.35 4.72 12.36
CA ARG A 117 -40.34 5.62 12.98
C ARG A 117 -41.56 5.65 12.06
N GLU A 118 -42.37 4.60 12.16
CA GLU A 118 -43.80 4.69 11.94
C GLU A 118 -44.43 4.81 13.32
N ALA A 119 -45.03 5.97 13.59
CA ALA A 119 -46.12 6.22 14.54
C ALA A 119 -46.07 7.70 14.95
N GLN A 120 -46.78 8.55 14.21
CA GLN A 120 -47.90 9.34 14.72
C GLN A 120 -48.56 10.13 13.60
#